data_AF-A0A975GFJ5-F1
#
_entry.id   AF-A0A975GFJ5-F1
#
_cell.length_a   1.000
_cell.length_b   1.000
_cell.length_c   1.000
_cell.angle_alpha   90.00
_cell.angle_beta   90.00
_cell.angle_gamma   90.00
#
_symmetry.space_group_name_H-M   'P 1'
#
loop_
_entity.id
_entity.type
_entity.pdbx_description
1 polymer ?
#
loop_
_entity_poly.entity_id
_entity_poly.type
_entity_poly.pdbx_seq_one_letter_code
_entity_poly.pdbx_strand_id
1 'polypeptide(L)'
;MVQMTIQVSDELAQRCKSIGPWLSTIIELSLTGFKTQAVAAVTEIIDFLCKNPDPDEITDFHVSESAQSRLRRLLALNEADCLSLSEKAELDELQRLEHIIIMLKINAAKLLHRE
;
A
#
# COMPACT_ATOMS: atom_id res chain seq x y z
N MET A 1 5.66 -6.18 20.16
CA MET A 1 4.27 -6.05 19.68
C MET A 1 3.50 -5.25 20.72
N VAL A 2 2.79 -4.20 20.32
CA VAL A 2 1.93 -3.41 21.21
C VAL A 2 0.48 -3.77 20.86
N GLN A 3 -0.31 -4.18 21.86
CA GLN A 3 -1.73 -4.45 21.68
C GLN A 3 -2.51 -3.19 22.00
N MET A 4 -3.20 -2.64 20.99
CA MET A 4 -4.07 -1.47 21.12
C MET A 4 -5.51 -1.88 20.82
N THR A 5 -6.43 -1.55 21.71
CA THR A 5 -7.87 -1.79 21.52
C THR A 5 -8.55 -0.47 21.19
N ILE A 6 -9.26 -0.41 20.07
CA ILE A 6 -9.99 0.78 19.61
C ILE A 6 -11.49 0.45 19.61
N GLN A 7 -12.30 1.34 20.16
CA GLN A 7 -13.76 1.26 20.05
C GLN A 7 -14.18 1.97 18.77
N VAL A 8 -14.87 1.25 17.89
CA VAL A 8 -15.41 1.76 16.62
C VAL A 8 -16.93 1.55 16.60
N SER A 9 -17.65 2.31 15.78
CA SER A 9 -19.09 2.10 15.58
C SER A 9 -19.37 0.73 14.93
N ASP A 10 -20.58 0.20 15.13
CA ASP A 10 -21.02 -1.05 14.50
C ASP A 10 -20.86 -1.05 12.97
N GLU A 11 -21.15 0.08 12.33
CA GLU A 11 -20.98 0.23 10.87
C GLU A 11 -19.51 0.06 10.45
N LEU A 12 -18.58 0.68 11.19
CA LEU A 12 -17.14 0.53 10.94
C LEU A 12 -16.67 -0.88 11.25
N ALA A 13 -17.17 -1.50 12.33
CA ALA A 13 -16.85 -2.89 12.65
C ALA A 13 -17.26 -3.84 11.52
N GLN A 14 -18.43 -3.63 10.92
CA GLN A 14 -18.90 -4.45 9.80
C GLN A 14 -18.04 -4.26 8.54
N ARG A 15 -17.62 -3.02 8.25
CA ARG A 15 -16.68 -2.74 7.16
C ARG A 15 -15.31 -3.39 7.40
N CYS A 16 -14.78 -3.29 8.62
CA CYS A 16 -13.52 -3.93 9.02
C CYS A 16 -13.57 -5.45 8.87
N LYS A 17 -14.68 -6.09 9.24
CA LYS A 17 -14.89 -7.53 9.04
C LYS A 17 -14.89 -7.92 7.56
N SER A 18 -15.45 -7.06 6.70
CA SER A 18 -15.56 -7.32 5.26
C SER A 18 -14.21 -7.24 4.54
N ILE A 19 -13.30 -6.40 5.04
CA ILE A 19 -11.91 -6.25 4.54
C ILE A 19 -11.02 -7.43 4.99
N GLY A 20 -11.39 -8.09 6.08
CA GLY A 20 -10.74 -9.32 6.56
C GLY A 20 -9.25 -9.11 6.92
N PRO A 21 -8.33 -9.94 6.40
CA PRO A 21 -6.92 -9.94 6.79
C PRO A 21 -6.15 -8.69 6.33
N TRP A 22 -6.70 -7.92 5.39
CA TRP A 22 -6.02 -6.77 4.79
C TRP A 22 -6.18 -5.47 5.58
N LEU A 23 -7.00 -5.49 6.63
CA LEU A 23 -7.32 -4.30 7.42
C LEU A 23 -6.07 -3.63 8.00
N SER A 24 -5.13 -4.42 8.53
CA SER A 24 -3.87 -3.89 9.09
C SER A 24 -3.08 -3.13 8.03
N THR A 25 -3.00 -3.65 6.81
CA THR A 25 -2.32 -3.00 5.69
C THR A 25 -3.01 -1.70 5.30
N ILE A 26 -4.34 -1.67 5.23
CA ILE A 26 -5.09 -0.44 4.91
C ILE A 26 -4.85 0.64 5.96
N ILE A 27 -4.82 0.26 7.24
CA ILE A 27 -4.52 1.19 8.34
C ILE A 27 -3.08 1.70 8.21
N GLU A 28 -2.11 0.83 7.94
CA GLU A 28 -0.71 1.22 7.73
C GLU A 28 -0.55 2.20 6.55
N LEU A 29 -1.19 1.90 5.42
CA LEU A 29 -1.22 2.79 4.25
C LEU A 29 -1.83 4.15 4.59
N SER A 30 -2.91 4.16 5.35
CA SER A 30 -3.59 5.40 5.77
C SER A 30 -2.75 6.23 6.74
N LEU A 31 -2.06 5.57 7.68
CA LEU A 31 -1.23 6.23 8.70
C LEU A 31 0.13 6.69 8.16
N THR A 32 0.62 6.10 7.07
CA THR A 32 1.87 6.52 6.43
C THR A 32 1.82 7.96 5.92
N GLY A 33 0.61 8.48 5.65
CA GLY A 33 0.40 9.92 5.45
C GLY A 33 1.01 10.45 4.16
N PHE A 34 0.76 9.77 3.04
CA PHE A 34 1.19 10.16 1.71
C PHE A 34 0.61 11.53 1.30
N LYS A 35 1.48 12.47 0.93
CA LYS A 35 1.09 13.86 0.58
C LYS A 35 1.44 14.24 -0.85
N THR A 36 2.21 13.40 -1.53
CA THR A 36 2.66 13.66 -2.90
C THR A 36 1.79 12.94 -3.93
N GLN A 37 2.25 12.92 -5.19
CA GLN A 37 1.61 12.18 -6.26
C GLN A 37 1.61 10.65 -6.03
N ALA A 38 2.37 10.15 -5.05
CA ALA A 38 2.29 8.77 -4.55
C ALA A 38 0.89 8.39 -4.04
N VAL A 39 0.07 9.36 -3.62
CA VAL A 39 -1.31 9.12 -3.14
C VAL A 39 -2.18 8.40 -4.17
N ALA A 40 -1.94 8.60 -5.48
CA ALA A 40 -2.69 7.92 -6.53
C ALA A 40 -2.45 6.41 -6.50
N ALA A 41 -1.20 5.98 -6.35
CA ALA A 41 -0.84 4.56 -6.25
C ALA A 41 -1.40 3.94 -4.96
N VAL A 42 -1.31 4.66 -3.84
CA VAL A 42 -1.87 4.22 -2.56
C VAL A 42 -3.38 4.05 -2.64
N THR A 43 -4.07 4.99 -3.27
CA THR A 43 -5.53 4.94 -3.44
C THR A 43 -5.95 3.72 -4.26
N GLU A 44 -5.20 3.40 -5.33
CA GLU A 44 -5.43 2.21 -6.15
C GLU A 44 -5.26 0.92 -5.34
N ILE A 45 -4.22 0.83 -4.51
CA ILE A 45 -3.98 -0.31 -3.62
C ILE A 45 -5.08 -0.44 -2.57
N ILE A 46 -5.50 0.66 -1.95
CA ILE A 46 -6.59 0.65 -0.97
C ILE A 46 -7.90 0.20 -1.64
N ASP A 47 -8.23 0.72 -2.84
CA ASP A 47 -9.42 0.31 -3.59
C ASP A 47 -9.39 -1.18 -3.93
N PHE A 48 -8.23 -1.69 -4.35
CA PHE A 48 -8.01 -3.11 -4.58
C PHE A 48 -8.23 -3.94 -3.31
N LEU A 49 -7.59 -3.58 -2.20
CA LEU A 49 -7.75 -4.29 -0.91
C LEU A 49 -9.17 -4.22 -0.35
N CYS A 50 -9.91 -3.12 -0.60
CA CYS A 50 -11.30 -2.97 -0.18
C CYS A 50 -12.25 -3.96 -0.88
N LYS A 51 -11.86 -4.51 -2.05
CA LYS A 51 -12.62 -5.54 -2.76
C LYS A 51 -12.43 -6.94 -2.15
N ASN A 52 -11.63 -7.06 -1.10
CA ASN A 52 -11.24 -8.31 -0.46
C ASN A 52 -10.69 -9.34 -1.47
N PRO A 53 -9.60 -9.00 -2.16
CA PRO A 53 -9.00 -9.86 -3.18
C PRO A 53 -8.44 -11.13 -2.57
N ASP A 54 -8.37 -12.18 -3.38
CA ASP A 54 -7.80 -13.46 -2.97
C ASP A 54 -6.26 -13.33 -2.81
N PRO A 55 -5.62 -14.10 -1.91
CA PRO A 55 -4.17 -14.03 -1.74
C PRO A 55 -3.35 -14.27 -3.03
N ASP A 56 -3.90 -15.04 -3.98
CA ASP A 56 -3.30 -15.24 -5.29
C ASP A 56 -3.29 -13.93 -6.11
N GLU A 57 -4.44 -13.24 -6.16
CA GLU A 57 -4.59 -11.94 -6.84
C GLU A 57 -3.66 -10.87 -6.23
N ILE A 58 -3.43 -10.92 -4.91
CA ILE A 58 -2.51 -9.98 -4.23
C ILE A 58 -1.07 -10.25 -4.61
N THR A 59 -0.71 -11.52 -4.80
CA THR A 59 0.65 -11.90 -5.19
C THR A 59 0.95 -11.42 -6.61
N ASP A 60 -0.03 -11.52 -7.52
CA ASP A 60 0.05 -11.03 -8.91
C ASP A 60 -0.16 -9.51 -9.04
N PHE A 61 -0.74 -8.87 -8.03
CA PHE A 61 -1.07 -7.44 -8.06
C PHE A 61 0.16 -6.57 -8.35
N HIS A 62 -0.04 -5.62 -9.25
CA HIS A 62 0.90 -4.57 -9.59
C HIS A 62 0.15 -3.24 -9.71
N VAL A 63 0.80 -2.16 -9.28
CA VAL A 63 0.27 -0.81 -9.45
C VAL A 63 0.19 -0.46 -10.94
N SER A 64 -0.69 0.47 -11.30
CA SER A 64 -0.92 0.89 -12.68
C SER A 64 0.35 1.33 -13.40
N GLU A 65 0.38 1.14 -14.72
CA GLU A 65 1.49 1.54 -15.58
C GLU A 65 1.86 3.02 -15.43
N SER A 66 0.89 3.88 -15.13
CA SER A 66 1.13 5.30 -14.86
C SER A 66 1.96 5.52 -13.59
N ALA A 67 1.62 4.82 -12.49
CA ALA A 67 2.38 4.85 -11.24
C ALA A 67 3.77 4.25 -11.43
N GLN A 68 3.90 3.12 -12.13
CA GLN A 68 5.20 2.51 -12.43
C GLN A 68 6.07 3.41 -13.31
N SER A 69 5.48 4.09 -14.29
CA SER A 69 6.20 5.04 -15.16
C SER A 69 6.65 6.27 -14.38
N ARG A 70 5.84 6.77 -13.45
CA ARG A 70 6.21 7.88 -12.56
C ARG A 70 7.39 7.49 -11.66
N LEU A 71 7.33 6.32 -11.03
CA LEU A 71 8.43 5.79 -10.22
C LEU A 71 9.72 5.65 -11.04
N ARG A 72 9.66 5.03 -12.23
CA ARG A 72 10.81 4.90 -13.13
C ARG A 72 11.42 6.26 -13.49
N ARG A 73 10.58 7.26 -13.75
CA ARG A 73 11.04 8.63 -14.04
C ARG A 73 11.73 9.26 -12.83
N LEU A 74 11.18 9.13 -11.63
CA LEU A 74 11.80 9.64 -10.41
C LEU A 74 13.14 8.97 -10.13
N LEU A 75 13.23 7.65 -10.33
CA LEU A 75 14.50 6.92 -10.19
C LEU A 75 15.55 7.42 -11.19
N ALA A 76 15.19 7.60 -12.46
CA ALA A 76 16.11 8.12 -13.47
C ALA A 76 16.58 9.56 -13.15
N LEU A 77 15.68 10.41 -12.65
CA LEU A 77 16.04 11.75 -12.20
C LEU A 77 16.92 11.73 -10.93
N ASN A 78 16.75 10.72 -10.07
CA ASN A 78 17.55 10.53 -8.86
C ASN A 78 18.98 10.12 -9.22
N GLU A 79 19.13 9.20 -10.18
CA GLU A 79 20.42 8.78 -10.71
C GLU A 79 21.17 9.93 -11.40
N ALA A 80 20.43 10.85 -12.03
CA ALA A 80 20.98 12.05 -12.65
C ALA A 80 21.25 13.22 -11.68
N ASP A 81 21.01 13.04 -10.37
CA ASP A 81 21.08 14.08 -9.32
C ASP A 81 20.23 15.34 -9.64
N CYS A 82 19.22 15.18 -10.51
CA CYS A 82 18.36 16.26 -11.00
C CYS A 82 17.02 16.31 -10.26
N LEU A 83 16.93 15.66 -9.11
CA LEU A 83 15.68 15.50 -8.37
C LEU A 83 15.33 16.77 -7.59
N SER A 84 14.13 17.31 -7.80
CA SER A 84 13.64 18.40 -6.95
C SER A 84 13.32 17.91 -5.52
N LEU A 85 13.26 18.83 -4.56
CA LEU A 85 12.89 18.51 -3.17
C LEU A 85 11.50 17.85 -3.07
N SER A 86 10.55 18.28 -3.91
CA SER A 86 9.20 17.71 -3.98
C SER A 86 9.23 16.29 -4.54
N GLU A 87 10.01 16.04 -5.60
CA GLU A 87 10.19 14.71 -6.17
C GLU A 87 10.95 13.77 -5.23
N LYS A 88 11.85 14.30 -4.40
CA LYS A 88 12.56 13.52 -3.37
C LYS A 88 11.61 13.02 -2.30
N ALA A 89 10.70 13.88 -1.84
CA ALA A 89 9.64 13.49 -0.94
C ALA A 89 8.71 12.44 -1.57
N GLU A 90 8.41 12.57 -2.86
CA GLU A 90 7.60 11.59 -3.59
C GLU A 90 8.30 10.23 -3.69
N LEU A 91 9.59 10.21 -4.02
CA LEU A 91 10.37 8.96 -4.12
C LEU A 91 10.47 8.26 -2.76
N ASP A 92 10.70 9.02 -1.69
CA ASP A 92 10.76 8.51 -0.31
C ASP A 92 9.40 7.95 0.15
N GLU A 93 8.29 8.60 -0.25
CA GLU A 93 6.94 8.07 -0.07
C GLU A 93 6.72 6.77 -0.86
N LEU A 94 7.10 6.72 -2.14
CA LEU A 94 6.97 5.52 -2.96
C LEU A 94 7.82 4.35 -2.43
N GLN A 95 9.00 4.63 -1.85
CA GLN A 95 9.82 3.60 -1.22
C GLN A 95 9.13 2.99 0.01
N ARG A 96 8.46 3.81 0.84
CA ARG A 96 7.63 3.29 1.94
C ARG A 96 6.50 2.43 1.41
N LEU A 97 5.83 2.88 0.35
CA LEU A 97 4.76 2.12 -0.29
C LEU A 97 5.25 0.74 -0.77
N GLU A 98 6.40 0.68 -1.42
CA GLU A 98 7.02 -0.57 -1.88
C GLU A 98 7.21 -1.56 -0.72
N HIS A 99 7.76 -1.09 0.40
CA HIS A 99 7.98 -1.93 1.58
C HIS A 99 6.66 -2.50 2.14
N ILE A 100 5.59 -1.70 2.14
CA ILE A 100 4.25 -2.14 2.56
C ILE A 100 3.69 -3.19 1.58
N ILE A 101 3.86 -2.99 0.27
CA ILE A 101 3.42 -3.97 -0.75
C ILE A 101 4.17 -5.28 -0.60
N ILE A 102 5.49 -5.25 -0.36
CA ILE A 102 6.28 -6.46 -0.13
C ILE A 102 5.75 -7.23 1.08
N MET A 103 5.51 -6.53 2.20
CA MET A 103 4.95 -7.17 3.40
C MET A 103 3.54 -7.73 3.15
N LEU A 104 2.71 -7.01 2.40
CA LEU A 104 1.39 -7.47 1.97
C LEU A 104 1.50 -8.77 1.16
N LYS A 105 2.37 -8.83 0.15
CA LYS A 105 2.59 -10.04 -0.68
C LYS A 105 3.13 -11.20 0.15
N ILE A 106 4.05 -10.94 1.08
CA ILE A 106 4.55 -11.97 2.01
C ILE A 106 3.40 -12.52 2.87
N ASN A 107 2.52 -11.65 3.38
CA ASN A 107 1.38 -12.08 4.18
C ASN A 107 0.35 -12.86 3.35
N ALA A 108 0.10 -12.45 2.11
CA ALA A 108 -0.75 -13.19 1.18
C ALA A 108 -0.18 -14.58 0.87
N ALA A 109 1.11 -14.67 0.53
CA ALA A 109 1.77 -15.94 0.32
C ALA A 109 1.72 -16.86 1.56
N LYS A 110 1.84 -16.31 2.77
CA LYS A 110 1.69 -17.08 4.01
C LYS A 110 0.28 -17.65 4.21
N LEU A 111 -0.76 -16.94 3.75
CA LEU A 111 -2.12 -17.45 3.80
C LEU A 111 -2.31 -18.63 2.85
N LEU A 112 -1.78 -18.53 1.61
CA LEU A 112 -1.81 -19.61 0.63
C LEU A 112 -1.12 -20.91 1.10
N HIS A 113 -0.04 -20.79 1.86
CA HIS A 113 0.71 -21.95 2.38
C HIS A 113 0.13 -22.53 3.68
N ARG A 114 -0.95 -21.95 4.21
CA ARG A 114 -1.59 -22.39 5.45
C ARG A 114 -2.87 -23.21 5.23
N GLU A 115 -3.28 -23.39 3.97
CA GLU A 115 -4.37 -24.26 3.52
C GLU A 115 -3.84 -25.61 3.02
#